data_AF-A0AAQ1YN46-F1
#
_entry.id   AF-A0AAQ1YN46-F1
#
_cell.length_a   1.000
_cell.length_b   1.000
_cell.length_c   1.000
_cell.angle_alpha   90.00
_cell.angle_beta   90.00
_cell.angle_gamma   90.00
#
_symmetry.space_group_name_H-M   'P 1'
#
loop_
_entity.id
_entity.type
_entity.pdbx_description
1 polymer ?
#
loop_
_entity_poly.entity_id
_entity_poly.type
_entity_poly.pdbx_seq_one_letter_code
_entity_poly.pdbx_strand_id
1 'polypeptide(L)' 'MMIKQVNLPYQLIFVYDDGDQFIAGKYGTLREALQAKIRCKHEIGQADIFGRVLEVITILKGGDNES' A
#
# COMPACT_ATOMS: atom_id res chain seq x y z
N MET A 1 -13.59 -12.99 -24.46
CA MET A 1 -13.00 -11.68 -24.12
C MET A 1 -12.00 -11.92 -23.00
N MET A 2 -10.69 -11.81 -23.28
CA MET A 2 -9.67 -11.92 -22.24
C MET A 2 -9.71 -10.64 -21.41
N ILE A 3 -10.12 -10.74 -20.15
CA ILE A 3 -10.00 -9.65 -19.19
C ILE A 3 -8.49 -9.47 -19.01
N LYS A 4 -7.91 -8.43 -19.62
CA LYS A 4 -6.50 -8.08 -19.41
C LYS A 4 -6.38 -7.81 -17.91
N GLN A 5 -5.86 -8.79 -17.16
CA GLN A 5 -5.58 -8.61 -15.75
C GLN A 5 -4.56 -7.47 -15.69
N VAL A 6 -4.99 -6.29 -15.23
CA VAL A 6 -4.09 -5.15 -15.10
C VAL A 6 -3.06 -5.55 -14.06
N ASN A 7 -1.84 -5.84 -14.51
CA ASN A 7 -0.75 -6.16 -13.60
C ASN A 7 -0.43 -4.86 -12.86
N LEU A 8 -0.82 -4.79 -11.59
CA LEU A 8 -0.52 -3.69 -10.68
C LEU A 8 0.55 -4.19 -9.71
N PRO A 9 1.83 -4.19 -10.13
CA PRO A 9 2.90 -4.82 -9.38
C PRO A 9 3.25 -4.03 -8.12
N TYR A 10 2.77 -2.81 -7.89
CA TYR A 10 3.10 -2.06 -6.69
C TYR A 10 1.89 -1.96 -5.77
N GLN A 11 2.03 -2.37 -4.51
CA GLN A 11 0.98 -2.29 -3.50
C GLN A 11 1.42 -1.29 -2.42
N LEU A 12 0.57 -0.31 -2.15
CA LEU A 12 0.72 0.59 -1.01
C LEU A 12 0.06 -0.08 0.20
N ILE A 13 0.84 -0.28 1.25
CA ILE A 13 0.41 -1.00 2.45
C ILE A 13 0.53 -0.07 3.65
N PHE A 14 -0.54 -0.02 4.43
CA PHE A 14 -0.61 0.66 5.72
C PHE A 14 -0.37 -0.38 6.80
N VAL A 15 0.54 -0.09 7.71
CA VAL A 15 0.87 -0.94 8.86
C VAL A 15 0.53 -0.18 10.12
N TYR A 16 -0.31 -0.79 10.95
CA TYR A 16 -0.80 -0.22 12.19
C TYR A 16 0.03 -0.69 13.39
N ASP A 17 -0.17 -0.05 14.55
CA ASP A 17 0.57 -0.29 15.79
C ASP A 17 0.37 -1.70 16.38
N ASP A 18 -0.76 -2.33 16.06
CA ASP A 18 -1.05 -3.73 16.40
C ASP A 18 -0.40 -4.74 15.45
N GLY A 19 0.33 -4.25 14.43
CA GLY A 19 0.96 -5.05 13.39
C GLY A 19 0.03 -5.43 12.23
N ASP A 20 -1.23 -4.99 12.24
CA ASP A 20 -2.15 -5.24 11.12
C ASP A 20 -1.67 -4.53 9.85
N GLN A 21 -1.90 -5.19 8.72
CA GLN A 21 -1.56 -4.67 7.40
C GLN A 21 -2.80 -4.51 6.53
N PHE A 22 -2.91 -3.36 5.89
CA PHE A 22 -4.01 -3.05 4.97
C PHE A 22 -3.48 -2.59 3.62
N ILE A 23 -3.99 -3.18 2.53
CA ILE A 23 -3.65 -2.74 1.17
C ILE A 23 -4.47 -1.49 0.84
N ALA A 24 -3.86 -0.33 1.00
CA ALA A 24 -4.47 0.97 0.71
C ALA A 24 -4.62 1.23 -0.80
N GLY A 25 -3.79 0.60 -1.64
CA GLY A 25 -3.91 0.74 -3.08
C GLY A 25 -2.97 -0.16 -3.88
N LYS A 26 -3.28 -0.35 -5.17
CA LYS A 26 -2.44 -1.07 -6.13
C LYS A 26 -2.17 -0.17 -7.34
N TYR A 27 -0.93 -0.16 -7.81
CA TYR A 27 -0.43 0.78 -8.81
C TYR A 27 0.37 0.06 -9.90
N GLY A 28 0.28 0.58 -11.12
CA GLY A 28 1.00 0.05 -12.28
C GLY A 28 2.48 0.40 -12.24
N THR A 29 2.82 1.55 -11.65
CA THR A 29 4.20 2.05 -11.60
C THR A 29 4.64 2.41 -10.18
N LEU A 30 5.95 2.32 -9.92
CA LEU A 30 6.54 2.74 -8.64
C LEU A 30 6.30 4.23 -8.37
N ARG A 31 6.31 5.06 -9.43
CA ARG A 31 6.08 6.51 -9.33
C ARG A 31 4.70 6.81 -8.76
N GLU A 32 3.67 6.13 -9.24
CA GLU A 32 2.29 6.30 -8.73
C GLU A 32 2.18 5.86 -7.27
N ALA A 33 2.76 4.71 -6.92
CA ALA A 33 2.79 4.24 -5.54
C ALA A 33 3.53 5.20 -4.60
N LEU A 34 4.65 5.78 -5.04
CA LEU A 34 5.40 6.79 -4.29
C LEU A 34 4.61 8.09 -4.11
N GLN A 35 3.94 8.56 -5.16
CA GLN A 35 3.07 9.74 -5.06
C GLN A 35 1.92 9.50 -4.08
N ALA A 36 1.30 8.31 -4.11
CA ALA A 36 0.27 7.93 -3.17
C ALA A 36 0.80 7.88 -1.73
N LYS A 37 1.98 7.29 -1.50
CA LYS A 37 2.66 7.31 -0.20
C LYS A 37 2.87 8.72 0.34
N ILE A 38 3.33 9.65 -0.50
CA ILE A 38 3.55 11.05 -0.10
C ILE A 38 2.23 11.70 0.32
N ARG A 39 1.13 11.45 -0.40
CA ARG A 39 -0.20 11.98 -0.06
C ARG A 39 -0.71 11.44 1.27
N CYS A 40 -0.48 10.16 1.55
CA CYS A 40 -0.94 9.52 2.78
C CYS A 40 -0.02 9.77 3.98
N LYS A 41 1.15 10.42 3.82
CA LYS A 41 2.11 10.64 4.91
C LYS A 41 1.51 11.36 6.12
N HIS A 42 0.54 12.26 5.91
CA HIS A 42 -0.16 12.96 6.98
C HIS A 42 -1.08 12.07 7.84
N GLU A 43 -1.36 10.84 7.41
CA GLU A 43 -2.20 9.89 8.15
C GLU A 43 -1.37 9.11 9.17
N ILE A 44 -0.03 9.14 9.08
CA ILE A 44 0.85 8.47 10.04
C ILE A 44 0.69 9.14 11.42
N GLY A 45 0.46 8.33 12.44
CA GLY A 45 0.16 8.76 13.80
C GLY A 45 -1.31 9.07 14.06
N GLN A 46 -2.18 8.99 13.04
CA GLN A 46 -3.63 9.13 13.21
C GLN A 46 -4.28 7.78 13.51
N ALA A 47 -5.27 7.80 14.39
CA ALA A 47 -6.10 6.64 14.69
C ALA A 47 -7.20 6.46 13.63
N ASP A 48 -7.40 5.22 13.19
CA ASP A 48 -8.51 4.85 12.32
C ASP A 48 -9.83 4.70 13.11
N ILE A 49 -10.90 4.31 12.42
CA ILE A 49 -12.23 4.11 13.04
C ILE A 49 -12.27 2.97 14.08
N PHE A 50 -11.27 2.09 14.07
CA PHE A 50 -11.10 1.01 15.03
C PHE A 50 -10.14 1.38 16.17
N GLY A 51 -9.61 2.61 16.18
CA GLY A 51 -8.68 3.11 17.18
C GLY A 51 -7.23 2.69 16.94
N ARG A 52 -6.91 2.07 15.80
CA ARG A 52 -5.55 1.65 15.44
C ARG A 52 -4.78 2.82 14.86
N VAL A 53 -3.54 3.01 15.29
CA VAL A 53 -2.69 4.11 14.85
C VAL A 53 -1.85 3.67 13.65
N LEU A 54 -1.93 4.42 12.56
CA LEU A 54 -1.08 4.15 11.39
C LEU A 54 0.39 4.45 11.73
N GLU A 55 1.25 3.44 11.81
CA GLU A 55 2.67 3.62 12.12
C GLU A 55 3.52 3.86 10.88
N VAL A 56 3.33 3.02 9.85
CA VAL A 56 4.19 3.07 8.66
C VAL A 56 3.42 2.79 7.39
N ILE A 57 3.81 3.49 6.33
CA ILE A 57 3.32 3.28 4.98
C ILE A 57 4.46 2.69 4.14
N THR A 58 4.27 1.47 3.65
CA THR A 58 5.25 0.77 2.82
C THR A 58 4.72 0.53 1.40
N ILE A 59 5.64 0.32 0.45
CA ILE A 59 5.30 -0.06 -0.92
C ILE A 59 5.95 -1.41 -1.17
N LEU A 60 5.15 -2.43 -1.45
CA LEU A 60 5.64 -3.73 -1.88
C LEU A 60 5.52 -3.87 -3.39
N LYS A 61 6.56 -4.42 -4.02
CA LYS A 61 6.49 -4.84 -5.41
C LYS A 61 6.09 -6.32 -5.47
N GLY A 62 4.87 -6.62 -5.92
CA GLY A 62 4.46 -7.95 -6.36
C GLY A 62 5.06 -8.27 -7.72
N GLY A 63 6.08 -9.13 -7.73
CA GLY A 63 6.82 -9.61 -8.90
C GLY A 63 8.33 -9.45 -8.68
N ASP A 64 9.10 -10.49 -8.35
CA ASP A 64 8.91 -11.94 -8.44
C ASP A 64 9.41 -12.58 -7.14
N ASN A 65 8.63 -13.51 -6.55
CA ASN A 65 9.26 -14.56 -5.75
C ASN A 65 9.94 -15.47 -6.77
N GLU A 66 11.27 -15.44 -6.72
CA GLU A 66 12.26 -16.40 -7.21
C GLU A 66 11.70 -17.60 -8.00
N SER A 67 12.06 -17.68 -9.28
CA SER A 67 12.20 -18.95 -10.01
C SER A 67 13.63 -19.05 -10.52
#